data_AF-A0A5M8P0C7-F1
#
_entry.id   AF-A0A5M8P0C7-F1
#
_cell.length_a   1.000
_cell.length_b   1.000
_cell.length_c   1.000
_cell.angle_alpha   90.00
_cell.angle_beta   90.00
_cell.angle_gamma   90.00
#
_symmetry.space_group_name_H-M   'P 1'
#
loop_
_entity.id
_entity.type
_entity.pdbx_description
1 polymer ?
#
loop_
_entity_poly.entity_id
_entity_poly.type
_entity_poly.pdbx_seq_one_letter_code
_entity_poly.pdbx_strand_id
1 'polypeptide(L)'
;MLIDFNTDIFSTSDTGLVRKANEDSCGTAKTPNGYLCVVCDGMGGHAGGATASRIAVDCIIHFLSKEKYSDIRQAEKKQGKKAT
;
A
#
# COMPACT_ATOMS: atom_id res chain seq x y z
N MET A 1 27.15 -0.57 7.59
CA MET A 1 27.09 -1.71 6.63
C MET A 1 25.62 -2.12 6.56
N LEU A 2 24.89 -1.65 5.54
CA LEU A 2 23.53 -2.13 5.29
C LEU A 2 23.69 -3.37 4.40
N ILE A 3 23.23 -4.51 4.90
CA ILE A 3 23.12 -5.73 4.10
C ILE A 3 21.91 -5.51 3.20
N ASP A 4 22.14 -5.23 1.93
CA ASP A 4 21.10 -5.34 0.91
C ASP A 4 20.93 -6.82 0.57
N PHE A 5 19.92 -7.44 1.17
CA PHE A 5 19.43 -8.73 0.70
C PHE A 5 18.88 -8.54 -0.70
N ASN A 6 19.34 -9.34 -1.66
CA ASN A 6 18.79 -9.35 -3.00
C ASN A 6 17.40 -10.01 -2.94
N THR A 7 16.38 -9.21 -2.66
CA THR A 7 14.99 -9.67 -2.53
C THR A 7 14.24 -9.34 -3.79
N ASP A 8 13.89 -10.37 -4.55
CA ASP A 8 13.01 -10.21 -5.69
C ASP A 8 11.55 -10.11 -5.20
N ILE A 9 10.90 -8.99 -5.51
CA ILE A 9 9.49 -8.74 -5.18
C ILE A 9 8.72 -8.63 -6.48
N PHE A 10 7.67 -9.44 -6.60
CA PHE A 10 6.80 -9.46 -7.77
C PHE A 10 5.36 -9.17 -7.36
N SER A 11 4.61 -8.54 -8.25
CA SER A 11 3.17 -8.37 -8.11
C SER A 11 2.47 -8.71 -9.43
N THR A 12 1.27 -9.26 -9.31
CA THR A 12 0.36 -9.53 -10.41
C THR A 12 -1.05 -9.31 -9.92
N SER A 13 -1.93 -8.85 -10.79
CA SER A 13 -3.35 -8.66 -10.49
C SER A 13 -4.15 -8.91 -11.76
N ASP A 14 -5.34 -9.49 -11.60
CA ASP A 14 -6.21 -9.89 -12.68
C ASP A 14 -7.65 -9.48 -12.37
N THR A 15 -8.42 -9.10 -13.39
CA THR A 15 -9.82 -8.69 -13.20
C THR A 15 -10.73 -9.89 -12.88
N GLY A 16 -10.29 -11.09 -13.23
CA GLY A 16 -11.09 -12.30 -13.19
C GLY A 16 -12.14 -12.35 -14.30
N LEU A 17 -13.00 -13.37 -14.23
CA LEU A 17 -13.93 -13.72 -15.31
C LEU A 17 -15.25 -12.92 -15.29
N VAL A 18 -15.62 -12.35 -14.14
CA VAL A 18 -16.97 -11.81 -13.89
C VAL A 18 -16.99 -10.28 -13.81
N ARG A 19 -15.93 -9.67 -13.27
CA ARG A 19 -15.88 -8.22 -13.08
C ARG A 19 -15.58 -7.54 -14.41
N LYS A 20 -16.13 -6.33 -14.59
CA LYS A 20 -15.89 -5.49 -15.78
C LYS A 20 -14.61 -4.67 -15.71
N ALA A 21 -14.10 -4.44 -14.50
CA ALA A 21 -12.89 -3.68 -14.24
C ALA A 21 -12.22 -4.23 -12.98
N ASN A 22 -10.90 -4.17 -12.95
CA ASN A 22 -10.13 -4.47 -11.77
C ASN A 22 -10.20 -3.28 -10.80
N GLU A 23 -10.67 -3.53 -9.58
CA GLU A 23 -10.69 -2.52 -8.52
C GLU A 23 -9.57 -2.76 -7.50
N ASP A 24 -8.71 -3.77 -7.70
CA ASP A 24 -7.54 -4.03 -6.90
C ASP A 24 -6.35 -3.17 -7.35
N SER A 25 -5.57 -2.69 -6.38
CA SER A 25 -4.27 -2.05 -6.62
C SER A 25 -3.22 -2.66 -5.70
N CYS A 26 -1.98 -2.75 -6.19
CA CYS A 26 -0.84 -3.16 -5.38
C CYS A 26 0.38 -2.27 -5.65
N GLY A 27 1.29 -2.23 -4.69
CA GLY A 27 2.50 -1.43 -4.79
C GLY A 27 3.61 -1.92 -3.87
N THR A 28 4.85 -1.57 -4.21
CA THR A 28 6.03 -1.96 -3.46
C THR A 28 6.97 -0.78 -3.29
N ALA A 29 7.59 -0.64 -2.13
CA ALA A 29 8.58 0.42 -1.88
C ALA A 29 9.65 -0.02 -0.90
N LYS A 30 10.89 0.45 -1.10
CA LYS A 30 11.93 0.40 -0.06
C LYS A 30 11.77 1.61 0.85
N THR A 31 11.40 1.39 2.09
CA THR A 31 11.15 2.45 3.09
C THR A 31 12.23 2.44 4.18
N PRO A 32 12.33 3.49 5.02
CA PRO A 32 13.15 3.46 6.23
C PRO A 32 12.79 2.33 7.22
N ASN A 33 11.60 1.72 7.04
CA ASN A 33 11.05 0.63 7.82
C ASN A 33 11.28 -0.75 7.19
N GLY A 34 11.99 -0.83 6.06
CA GLY A 34 12.22 -2.05 5.29
C GLY A 34 11.42 -2.08 3.98
N TYR A 35 11.33 -3.26 3.37
CA TYR A 35 10.51 -3.47 2.18
C TYR A 35 9.02 -3.45 2.55
N LEU A 36 8.27 -2.58 1.89
CA LEU A 36 6.82 -2.48 1.99
C LEU A 36 6.21 -3.13 0.74
N CYS A 37 5.29 -4.07 0.96
CA CYS A 37 4.38 -4.59 -0.05
C CYS A 37 2.96 -4.26 0.41
N VAL A 38 2.17 -3.63 -0.45
CA VAL A 38 0.79 -3.23 -0.14
C VAL A 38 -0.14 -3.73 -1.23
N VAL A 39 -1.32 -4.19 -0.82
CA VAL A 39 -2.44 -4.57 -1.68
C VAL A 39 -3.70 -3.92 -1.10
N CYS A 40 -4.53 -3.36 -1.96
CA CYS A 40 -5.80 -2.75 -1.58
C CYS A 40 -6.89 -3.21 -2.56
N ASP A 41 -8.00 -3.71 -2.02
CA ASP A 41 -9.23 -4.02 -2.75
C ASP A 41 -10.15 -2.79 -2.68
N GLY A 42 -10.52 -2.27 -3.85
CA GLY A 42 -11.30 -1.05 -3.99
C GLY A 42 -12.81 -1.31 -4.05
N MET A 43 -13.56 -0.73 -3.13
CA MET A 43 -15.03 -0.65 -3.22
C MET A 43 -15.47 0.70 -3.79
N GLY A 44 -16.50 0.72 -4.63
CA GLY A 44 -17.06 1.97 -5.17
C GLY A 44 -17.76 1.85 -6.52
N GLY A 45 -17.60 0.70 -7.20
CA GLY A 45 -18.18 0.43 -8.51
C GLY A 45 -17.34 1.03 -9.65
N HIS A 46 -17.01 0.19 -10.63
CA HIS A 46 -16.17 0.49 -11.81
C HIS A 46 -14.99 1.45 -11.53
N ALA A 47 -15.18 2.75 -11.75
CA ALA A 47 -14.11 3.74 -11.61
C ALA A 47 -13.86 4.17 -10.16
N GLY A 48 -14.87 4.07 -9.30
CA GLY A 48 -14.78 4.45 -7.89
C GLY A 48 -13.86 3.53 -7.10
N GLY A 49 -14.02 2.21 -7.26
CA GLY A 49 -13.18 1.23 -6.55
C GLY A 49 -11.73 1.29 -7.03
N ALA A 50 -11.48 1.31 -8.34
CA ALA A 50 -10.13 1.43 -8.89
C ALA A 50 -9.41 2.72 -8.42
N THR A 51 -10.13 3.84 -8.33
CA THR A 51 -9.56 5.09 -7.81
C THR A 51 -9.27 4.97 -6.31
N ALA A 52 -10.19 4.39 -5.55
CA ALA A 52 -10.05 4.22 -4.10
C ALA A 52 -8.85 3.34 -3.74
N SER A 53 -8.70 2.18 -4.39
CA SER A 53 -7.58 1.27 -4.12
C SER A 53 -6.23 1.88 -4.49
N ARG A 54 -6.15 2.61 -5.61
CA ARG A 54 -4.92 3.31 -6.01
C ARG A 54 -4.53 4.39 -5.01
N ILE A 55 -5.49 5.23 -4.59
CA ILE A 55 -5.24 6.26 -3.56
C ILE A 55 -4.77 5.62 -2.26
N ALA A 56 -5.37 4.50 -1.84
CA ALA A 56 -4.96 3.80 -0.63
C ALA A 56 -3.50 3.32 -0.71
N VAL A 57 -3.11 2.67 -1.81
CA VAL A 57 -1.72 2.24 -2.05
C VAL A 57 -0.75 3.43 -2.00
N ASP A 58 -1.04 4.50 -2.74
CA ASP A 58 -0.19 5.69 -2.82
C ASP A 58 -0.03 6.36 -1.45
N CYS A 59 -1.13 6.49 -0.70
CA CYS A 59 -1.12 7.06 0.65
C CYS A 59 -0.31 6.22 1.64
N ILE A 60 -0.45 4.89 1.62
CA ILE A 60 0.26 3.98 2.51
C ILE A 60 1.77 4.05 2.24
N ILE A 61 2.17 3.98 0.97
CA ILE A 61 3.58 4.09 0.57
C ILE A 61 4.15 5.44 0.99
N HIS A 62 3.46 6.54 0.70
CA HIS A 62 3.91 7.89 1.07
C HIS A 62 4.06 8.04 2.59
N PHE A 63 3.12 7.54 3.37
CA PHE A 63 3.14 7.65 4.82
C PHE A 63 4.32 6.89 5.42
N LEU A 64 4.51 5.62 5.03
CA LEU A 64 5.56 4.76 5.58
C LEU A 64 6.96 5.08 5.05
N SER A 65 7.07 5.86 3.98
CA SER A 65 8.36 6.31 3.45
C SER A 65 8.95 7.52 4.18
N LYS A 66 8.16 8.25 4.99
CA LYS A 66 8.59 9.51 5.62
C LYS A 66 9.45 9.36 6.87
N GLU A 67 9.12 8.38 7.72
CA GLU A 67 9.73 8.24 9.04
C GLU A 67 10.03 6.78 9.34
N LYS A 68 11.05 6.55 10.17
CA LYS A 68 11.35 5.24 10.73
C LYS A 68 10.61 5.05 12.05
N TYR A 69 9.98 3.90 12.22
CA TYR A 69 9.33 3.49 13.46
C TYR A 69 10.16 2.42 14.17
N SER A 70 10.21 2.46 15.51
CA SER A 70 10.82 1.40 16.31
C SER A 70 9.94 0.14 16.34
N ASP A 71 8.62 0.33 16.28
CA ASP A 71 7.61 -0.69 16.04
C ASP A 71 6.60 -0.13 15.03
N ILE A 72 6.42 -0.82 13.90
CA ILE A 72 5.53 -0.38 12.81
C ILE A 72 4.07 -0.25 13.25
N ARG A 73 3.65 -0.97 14.31
CA ARG A 73 2.30 -0.85 14.91
C ARG A 73 2.04 0.53 15.51
N GLN A 74 3.09 1.32 15.76
CA GLN A 74 2.94 2.72 16.18
C GLN A 74 2.46 3.63 15.04
N ALA A 75 2.68 3.24 13.79
CA ALA A 75 2.28 4.01 12.61
C ALA A 75 0.74 4.12 12.52
N GLU A 76 0.01 3.09 12.95
CA GLU A 76 -1.46 3.07 13.03
C GLU A 76 -1.99 4.08 14.05
N LYS A 77 -1.36 4.14 15.24
CA LYS A 77 -1.79 5.01 16.35
C LYS A 77 -1.63 6.51 16.05
N LYS A 78 -0.74 6.88 15.12
CA LYS A 78 -0.55 8.28 14.70
C LYS A 78 -1.72 8.81 13.86
N GLN A 79 -2.48 7.95 13.16
CA GLN A 79 -3.60 8.40 12.31
C GLN A 79 -4.79 8.93 13.12
N GLY A 80 -5.03 8.39 14.32
CA GLY A 80 -6.16 8.77 15.18
C GLY A 80 -6.07 10.16 15.83
N LYS A 81 -4.99 10.94 15.61
CA LYS A 81 -4.78 12.26 16.25
C LYS A 81 -4.93 13.45 15.30
N LYS A 82 -5.38 13.25 14.05
CA LYS A 82 -5.49 14.31 13.03
C LYS A 82 -6.90 14.56 12.48
N ALA A 83 -7.93 14.10 13.19
CA ALA A 83 -9.31 14.48 12.93
C ALA A 83 -9.74 15.52 13.98
N THR A 84 -9.33 16.78 13.81
CA THR A 84 -9.87 17.95 14.52
C THR A 84 -9.74 19.16 13.62
#